data_AF-A0A536BYG5-F1
#
_entry.id   AF-A0A536BYG5-F1
#
_cell.length_a   1.000
_cell.length_b   1.000
_cell.length_c   1.000
_cell.angle_alpha   90.00
_cell.angle_beta   90.00
_cell.angle_gamma   90.00
#
_symmetry.space_group_name_H-M   'P 1'
#
loop_
_entity.id
_entity.type
_entity.pdbx_description
1 polymer ?
#
loop_
_entity_poly.entity_id
_entity_poly.type
_entity_poly.pdbx_seq_one_letter_code
_entity_poly.pdbx_strand_id
1 'polypeptide(L)'
;MLDSVRCPFGSAPVSARTNAGHPPAGQSHRKESSRRMRRYELMLVLRPDIADDRTSAVIDRTTRAIVAAGGQIIKVAPWGRRRLAYPIDRNREGSYHIILFEAPSEAIAELERGLLITEELLRHLVTRVERPVKAARGREEGAEEAFAAPSEEEEEEDQGERIDESESEAAPAAID
;
A
#
# COMPACT_ATOMS: atom_id res chain seq x y z
N MET A 1 75.56 44.47 -20.61
CA MET A 1 75.32 44.31 -19.16
C MET A 1 74.43 43.08 -19.04
N LEU A 2 75.07 41.91 -18.92
CA LEU A 2 75.03 41.05 -17.72
C LEU A 2 73.61 40.46 -17.57
N ASP A 3 73.35 39.16 -17.73
CA ASP A 3 74.10 37.98 -17.30
C ASP A 3 73.60 36.80 -18.17
N SER A 4 74.44 35.84 -18.60
CA SER A 4 74.73 34.63 -17.81
C SER A 4 73.43 33.89 -17.44
N VAL A 5 73.22 32.61 -17.74
CA VAL A 5 74.09 31.50 -17.46
C VAL A 5 73.73 30.33 -18.38
N ARG A 6 74.79 29.71 -18.88
CA ARG A 6 74.88 28.47 -19.64
C ARG A 6 74.63 27.28 -18.70
N CYS A 7 73.75 26.36 -19.06
CA CYS A 7 73.81 24.97 -18.56
C CYS A 7 73.50 23.99 -19.71
N PRO A 8 74.51 23.23 -20.17
CA PRO A 8 74.38 22.05 -21.03
C PRO A 8 74.20 20.77 -20.16
N PHE A 9 74.03 19.62 -20.81
CA PHE A 9 73.69 18.28 -20.26
C PHE A 9 72.18 18.06 -20.06
N GLY A 10 71.49 17.19 -20.80
CA GLY A 10 71.91 15.88 -21.28
C GLY A 10 71.57 14.82 -20.23
N SER A 11 70.33 14.34 -20.22
CA SER A 11 69.95 13.06 -19.60
C SER A 11 68.69 12.52 -20.27
N ALA A 12 68.81 11.26 -20.70
CA ALA A 12 67.88 10.50 -21.50
C ALA A 12 66.58 10.12 -20.74
N PRO A 13 65.58 9.52 -21.42
CA PRO A 13 64.22 9.38 -20.92
C PRO A 13 64.07 8.21 -19.95
N VAL A 14 63.43 8.45 -18.81
CA VAL A 14 62.97 7.40 -17.90
C VAL A 14 61.52 7.07 -18.23
N SER A 15 61.36 5.94 -18.92
CA SER A 15 60.10 5.23 -19.07
C SER A 15 59.56 4.81 -17.70
N ALA A 16 58.31 5.15 -17.39
CA ALA A 16 57.53 4.39 -16.43
C ALA A 16 56.00 4.56 -16.64
N ARG A 17 55.43 3.52 -17.25
CA ARG A 17 54.25 2.79 -16.78
C ARG A 17 52.91 3.53 -16.77
N THR A 18 52.17 3.27 -17.85
CA THR A 18 50.78 2.77 -17.84
C THR A 18 49.99 3.02 -16.54
N ASN A 19 48.98 3.88 -16.61
CA ASN A 19 47.75 3.57 -15.87
C ASN A 19 46.68 3.25 -16.88
N ALA A 20 46.51 1.93 -17.06
CA ALA A 20 45.42 1.32 -17.78
C ALA A 20 44.10 1.90 -17.27
N GLY A 21 43.14 2.03 -18.18
CA GLY A 21 41.77 2.39 -17.85
C GLY A 21 41.29 1.58 -16.66
N HIS A 22 40.77 2.29 -15.66
CA HIS A 22 39.95 1.68 -14.65
C HIS A 22 38.53 1.59 -15.24
N PRO A 23 38.08 0.45 -15.77
CA PRO A 23 36.65 0.30 -16.02
C PRO A 23 35.96 0.42 -14.65
N PRO A 24 34.90 1.25 -14.52
CA PRO A 24 34.14 1.26 -13.28
C PRO A 24 33.52 -0.13 -13.10
N ALA A 25 34.06 -0.88 -12.14
CA ALA A 25 33.47 -2.11 -11.63
C ALA A 25 32.26 -1.74 -10.76
N GLY A 26 31.18 -1.35 -11.42
CA GLY A 26 29.84 -1.26 -10.85
C GLY A 26 28.96 -2.19 -11.67
N GLN A 27 28.80 -3.41 -11.17
CA GLN A 27 28.12 -4.52 -11.83
C GLN A 27 26.85 -4.05 -12.56
N SER A 28 26.92 -4.09 -13.88
CA SER A 28 25.84 -3.86 -14.83
C SER A 28 24.82 -5.00 -14.80
N HIS A 29 24.28 -5.34 -13.63
CA HIS A 29 23.06 -6.13 -13.50
C HIS A 29 21.84 -5.20 -13.54
N ARG A 30 21.69 -4.39 -14.59
CA ARG A 30 20.47 -3.59 -14.75
C ARG A 30 20.07 -3.42 -16.20
N LYS A 31 20.03 -4.52 -16.97
CA LYS A 31 19.33 -4.50 -18.26
C LYS A 31 18.91 -5.87 -18.81
N GLU A 32 19.13 -6.95 -18.06
CA GLU A 32 18.72 -8.31 -18.42
C GLU A 32 17.85 -8.96 -17.32
N SER A 33 16.98 -8.16 -16.71
CA SER A 33 15.80 -8.69 -15.98
C SER A 33 14.54 -8.61 -16.84
N SER A 34 14.69 -8.07 -18.05
CA SER A 34 13.65 -7.96 -19.06
C SER A 34 13.25 -9.36 -19.53
N ARG A 35 11.94 -9.63 -19.45
CA ARG A 35 11.28 -10.80 -20.05
C ARG A 35 11.40 -12.17 -19.36
N ARG A 36 11.57 -12.26 -18.04
CA ARG A 36 11.21 -13.51 -17.31
C ARG A 36 9.80 -13.39 -16.73
N MET A 37 8.92 -14.33 -17.07
CA MET A 37 7.59 -14.47 -16.46
C MET A 37 7.76 -14.79 -14.97
N ARG A 38 7.07 -14.03 -14.13
CA ARG A 38 7.08 -14.19 -12.67
C ARG A 38 5.65 -14.28 -12.17
N ARG A 39 5.46 -15.03 -11.08
CA ARG A 39 4.17 -15.13 -10.38
C ARG A 39 4.00 -13.95 -9.45
N TYR A 40 2.81 -13.39 -9.49
CA TYR A 40 2.38 -12.30 -8.63
C TYR A 40 1.03 -12.63 -8.02
N GLU A 41 0.81 -12.04 -6.85
CA GLU A 41 -0.47 -11.98 -6.17
C GLU A 41 -0.85 -10.50 -6.11
N LEU A 42 -2.04 -10.19 -6.62
CA LEU A 42 -2.66 -8.88 -6.51
C LEU A 42 -3.81 -8.98 -5.53
N MET A 43 -3.69 -8.27 -4.41
CA MET A 43 -4.77 -8.06 -3.46
C MET A 43 -5.42 -6.71 -3.74
N LEU A 44 -6.73 -6.73 -3.95
CA LEU A 44 -7.57 -5.56 -4.16
C LEU A 44 -8.51 -5.39 -2.97
N VAL A 45 -8.57 -4.17 -2.45
CA VAL A 45 -9.54 -3.74 -1.46
C VAL A 45 -10.44 -2.70 -2.11
N LEU A 46 -11.69 -3.06 -2.38
CA LEU A 46 -12.67 -2.18 -2.98
C LEU A 46 -13.53 -1.50 -1.91
N ARG A 47 -14.07 -0.34 -2.25
CA ARG A 47 -15.08 0.34 -1.43
C ARG A 47 -16.29 -0.58 -1.20
N PRO A 48 -16.85 -0.65 0.01
CA PRO A 48 -18.00 -1.50 0.31
C PRO A 48 -19.33 -0.92 -0.21
N ASP A 49 -19.35 0.36 -0.57
CA ASP A 49 -20.56 1.10 -0.97
C ASP A 49 -20.99 0.85 -2.43
N ILE A 50 -20.13 0.21 -3.23
CA ILE A 50 -20.40 -0.06 -4.65
C ILE A 50 -21.22 -1.34 -4.80
N ALA A 51 -22.09 -1.38 -5.82
CA ALA A 51 -22.83 -2.59 -6.17
C ALA A 51 -21.90 -3.73 -6.62
N ASP A 52 -22.31 -4.97 -6.39
CA ASP A 52 -21.55 -6.16 -6.77
C ASP A 52 -21.26 -6.23 -8.28
N ASP A 53 -22.17 -5.72 -9.12
CA ASP A 53 -21.97 -5.59 -10.57
C ASP A 53 -20.82 -4.65 -10.93
N ARG A 54 -20.60 -3.59 -10.15
CA ARG A 54 -19.45 -2.71 -10.36
C ARG A 54 -18.16 -3.35 -9.87
N THR A 55 -18.23 -4.09 -8.77
CA THR A 55 -17.10 -4.85 -8.25
C THR A 55 -16.59 -5.85 -9.30
N SER A 56 -17.49 -6.63 -9.91
CA SER A 56 -17.13 -7.57 -10.97
C SER A 56 -16.56 -6.87 -12.20
N ALA A 57 -17.14 -5.72 -12.61
CA ALA A 57 -16.61 -4.92 -13.71
C ALA A 57 -15.18 -4.42 -13.47
N VAL A 58 -14.85 -4.00 -12.24
CA VAL A 58 -13.48 -3.60 -11.88
C VAL A 58 -12.54 -4.79 -11.97
N ILE A 59 -12.92 -5.95 -11.43
CA ILE A 59 -12.11 -7.18 -11.50
C ILE A 59 -11.86 -7.60 -12.94
N ASP A 60 -12.89 -7.56 -13.79
CA ASP A 60 -12.78 -7.88 -15.22
C ASP A 60 -11.86 -6.89 -15.94
N ARG A 61 -11.96 -5.59 -15.63
CA ARG A 61 -11.07 -4.57 -16.19
C ARG A 61 -9.62 -4.82 -15.80
N THR A 62 -9.36 -5.11 -14.54
CA THR A 62 -8.01 -5.44 -14.04
C THR A 62 -7.48 -6.72 -14.70
N THR A 63 -8.32 -7.74 -14.82
CA THR A 63 -8.00 -9.01 -15.48
C THR A 63 -7.63 -8.79 -16.95
N ARG A 64 -8.38 -7.98 -17.68
CA ARG A 64 -8.07 -7.59 -19.07
C ARG A 64 -6.78 -6.79 -19.17
N ALA A 65 -6.52 -5.87 -18.24
CA ALA A 65 -5.27 -5.10 -18.21
C ALA A 65 -4.05 -6.02 -18.02
N ILE A 66 -4.15 -7.03 -17.15
CA ILE A 66 -3.10 -8.03 -16.94
C ILE A 66 -2.83 -8.82 -18.23
N VAL A 67 -3.89 -9.27 -18.92
CA VAL A 67 -3.76 -10.02 -20.19
C VAL A 67 -3.18 -9.14 -21.30
N ALA A 68 -3.63 -7.89 -21.41
CA ALA A 68 -3.12 -6.93 -22.39
C ALA A 68 -1.61 -6.65 -22.19
N ALA A 69 -1.13 -6.70 -20.96
CA ALA A 69 0.29 -6.56 -20.63
C ALA A 69 1.12 -7.85 -20.82
N GLY A 70 0.54 -8.90 -21.41
CA GLY A 70 1.20 -10.18 -21.66
C GLY A 70 1.23 -11.12 -20.46
N GLY A 71 0.33 -10.92 -19.48
CA GLY A 71 0.18 -11.78 -18.33
C GLY A 71 -0.86 -12.90 -18.53
N GLN A 72 -0.78 -13.93 -17.69
CA GLN A 72 -1.73 -15.04 -17.64
C GLN A 72 -2.35 -15.13 -16.25
N ILE A 73 -3.67 -15.23 -16.17
CA ILE A 73 -4.38 -15.42 -14.89
C ILE A 73 -4.33 -16.89 -14.49
N ILE A 74 -3.96 -17.14 -13.23
CA ILE A 74 -3.95 -18.49 -12.63
C ILE A 74 -5.25 -18.73 -11.88
N LYS A 75 -5.64 -17.79 -11.00
CA LYS A 75 -6.79 -17.92 -10.13
C LYS A 75 -7.33 -16.55 -9.73
N VAL A 76 -8.66 -16.44 -9.67
CA VAL A 76 -9.36 -15.32 -9.04
C VAL A 76 -10.13 -15.88 -7.85
N ALA A 77 -9.95 -15.28 -6.68
CA ALA A 77 -10.60 -15.70 -5.44
C ALA A 77 -11.23 -14.49 -4.74
N PRO A 78 -12.57 -14.38 -4.70
CA PRO A 78 -13.24 -13.40 -3.86
C PRO A 78 -13.14 -13.80 -2.39
N TRP A 79 -12.79 -12.87 -1.51
CA TRP A 79 -12.75 -13.06 -0.05
C TRP A 79 -13.94 -12.39 0.64
N GLY A 80 -14.68 -11.54 -0.06
CA GLY A 80 -15.86 -10.85 0.46
C GLY A 80 -15.52 -9.62 1.32
N ARG A 81 -16.52 -9.13 2.05
CA ARG A 81 -16.41 -7.93 2.88
C ARG A 81 -15.76 -8.23 4.22
N ARG A 82 -14.78 -7.42 4.61
CA ARG A 82 -14.10 -7.52 5.92
C ARG A 82 -13.86 -6.14 6.51
N ARG A 83 -13.84 -6.06 7.84
CA ARG A 83 -13.55 -4.82 8.57
C ARG A 83 -12.06 -4.46 8.46
N LEU A 84 -11.78 -3.19 8.16
CA LEU A 84 -10.43 -2.63 8.11
C LEU A 84 -9.92 -2.31 9.51
N ALA A 85 -8.60 -2.35 9.72
CA ALA A 85 -7.99 -2.00 11.01
C ALA A 85 -8.18 -0.52 11.38
N TYR A 86 -8.22 0.35 10.38
CA TYR A 86 -8.48 1.79 10.49
C TYR A 86 -9.30 2.24 9.27
N PRO A 87 -10.07 3.33 9.38
CA PRO A 87 -10.87 3.81 8.27
C PRO A 87 -9.99 4.35 7.15
N ILE A 88 -10.28 3.96 5.90
CA ILE A 88 -9.67 4.50 4.68
C ILE A 88 -10.78 5.22 3.92
N ASP A 89 -10.57 6.49 3.56
CA ASP A 89 -11.58 7.32 2.88
C ASP A 89 -12.97 7.29 3.54
N ARG A 90 -12.99 7.23 4.89
CA ARG A 90 -14.17 7.13 5.76
C ARG A 90 -14.89 5.76 5.73
N ASN A 91 -14.42 4.79 4.95
CA ASN A 91 -14.93 3.42 4.97
C ASN A 91 -14.23 2.61 6.09
N ARG A 92 -15.02 1.92 6.93
CA ARG A 92 -14.52 1.00 7.98
C ARG A 92 -14.45 -0.46 7.53
N GLU A 93 -14.98 -0.74 6.34
CA GLU A 93 -15.03 -2.06 5.72
C GLU A 93 -14.51 -1.96 4.29
N GLY A 94 -14.07 -3.09 3.74
CA GLY A 94 -13.65 -3.20 2.35
C GLY A 94 -13.94 -4.59 1.80
N SER A 95 -14.22 -4.66 0.50
CA SER A 95 -14.41 -5.93 -0.21
C SER A 95 -13.08 -6.43 -0.77
N TYR A 96 -12.63 -7.59 -0.29
CA TYR A 96 -11.31 -8.15 -0.60
C TYR A 96 -11.38 -9.13 -1.78
N HIS A 97 -10.48 -8.94 -2.74
CA HIS A 97 -10.32 -9.83 -3.88
C HIS A 97 -8.84 -10.15 -4.12
N ILE A 98 -8.54 -11.42 -4.37
CA ILE A 98 -7.18 -11.87 -4.66
C ILE A 98 -7.13 -12.43 -6.08
N ILE A 99 -6.16 -11.94 -6.84
CA ILE A 99 -5.87 -12.39 -8.21
C ILE A 99 -4.45 -12.92 -8.24
N LEU A 100 -4.29 -14.21 -8.56
CA LEU A 100 -3.01 -14.84 -8.82
C LEU A 100 -2.78 -14.86 -10.33
N PHE A 101 -1.64 -14.33 -10.76
CA PHE A 101 -1.31 -14.22 -12.17
C PHE A 101 0.20 -14.34 -12.41
N GLU A 102 0.58 -14.65 -13.65
CA GLU A 102 1.94 -14.59 -14.14
C GLU A 102 2.09 -13.40 -15.07
N ALA A 103 3.13 -12.60 -14.93
CA ALA A 103 3.37 -11.45 -15.80
C ALA A 103 4.88 -11.18 -15.95
N PRO A 104 5.27 -10.47 -17.03
CA PRO A 104 6.62 -9.92 -17.11
C PRO A 104 6.81 -8.81 -16.07
N SER A 105 8.02 -8.66 -15.52
CA SER A 105 8.30 -7.64 -14.50
C SER A 105 8.05 -6.20 -14.97
N GLU A 106 8.12 -5.95 -16.26
CA GLU A 106 7.91 -4.63 -16.88
C GLU A 106 6.43 -4.22 -16.85
N ALA A 107 5.51 -5.19 -16.92
CA ALA A 107 4.06 -4.93 -16.91
C ALA A 107 3.53 -4.45 -15.55
N ILE A 108 4.24 -4.75 -14.45
CA ILE A 108 3.76 -4.46 -13.10
C ILE A 108 3.66 -2.97 -12.83
N ALA A 109 4.66 -2.18 -13.26
CA ALA A 109 4.66 -0.74 -13.04
C ALA A 109 3.49 -0.05 -13.75
N GLU A 110 3.11 -0.53 -14.94
CA GLU A 110 1.97 0.03 -15.68
C GLU A 110 0.64 -0.41 -15.09
N LEU A 111 0.55 -1.67 -14.62
CA LEU A 111 -0.62 -2.18 -13.92
C LEU A 111 -0.89 -1.37 -12.63
N GLU A 112 0.13 -1.12 -11.81
CA GLU A 112 0.01 -0.34 -10.57
C GLU A 112 -0.47 1.09 -10.83
N ARG A 113 0.02 1.74 -11.90
CA ARG A 113 -0.46 3.06 -12.31
C ARG A 113 -1.95 3.04 -12.66
N GLY A 114 -2.41 2.04 -13.40
CA GLY A 114 -3.82 1.88 -13.74
C GLY A 114 -4.71 1.66 -12.51
N LEU A 115 -4.22 0.87 -11.54
CA LEU A 115 -4.92 0.63 -10.28
C LEU A 115 -5.00 1.89 -9.41
N LEU A 116 -3.96 2.72 -9.39
CA LEU A 116 -3.96 3.99 -8.65
C LEU A 116 -5.03 4.98 -9.16
N ILE A 117 -5.32 4.96 -10.46
CA ILE A 117 -6.32 5.86 -11.10
C ILE A 117 -7.75 5.40 -10.83
N THR A 118 -7.95 4.14 -10.41
CA THR A 118 -9.27 3.56 -10.23
C THR A 118 -9.86 3.98 -8.87
N GLU A 119 -10.85 4.88 -8.89
CA GLU A 119 -11.46 5.47 -7.69
C GLU A 119 -12.22 4.47 -6.81
N GLU A 120 -12.60 3.32 -7.36
CA GLU A 120 -13.29 2.25 -6.63
C GLU A 120 -12.36 1.47 -5.69
N LEU A 121 -11.04 1.59 -5.86
CA LEU A 121 -10.03 0.89 -5.06
C LEU A 121 -9.59 1.74 -3.87
N LEU A 122 -9.78 1.21 -2.66
CA LEU A 122 -9.22 1.77 -1.42
C LEU A 122 -7.72 1.46 -1.31
N ARG A 123 -7.33 0.24 -1.66
CA ARG A 123 -5.94 -0.22 -1.58
C ARG A 123 -5.68 -1.33 -2.57
N HIS A 124 -4.47 -1.34 -3.12
CA HIS A 124 -3.95 -2.46 -3.89
C HIS A 124 -2.58 -2.87 -3.32
N LEU A 125 -2.26 -4.15 -3.41
CA LEU A 125 -0.95 -4.68 -3.04
C LEU A 125 -0.54 -5.73 -4.07
N VAL A 126 0.55 -5.47 -4.78
CA VAL A 126 1.18 -6.45 -5.67
C VAL A 126 2.34 -7.09 -4.93
N THR A 127 2.29 -8.40 -4.75
CA THR A 127 3.34 -9.18 -4.10
C THR A 127 3.90 -10.20 -5.07
N ARG A 128 5.22 -10.35 -5.12
CA ARG A 128 5.87 -11.40 -5.91
C ARG A 128 5.82 -12.72 -5.15
N VAL A 129 5.32 -13.76 -5.81
CA VAL A 129 5.22 -15.11 -5.24
C VAL A 129 6.42 -15.94 -5.70
N GLU A 130 7.37 -16.19 -4.79
CA GLU A 130 8.58 -16.97 -5.12
C GLU A 130 8.34 -18.49 -5.04
N ARG A 131 7.49 -18.92 -4.12
CA ARG A 131 7.07 -20.31 -3.96
C ARG A 131 5.56 -20.38 -4.11
N PRO A 132 5.01 -21.33 -4.88
CA PRO A 132 3.56 -21.49 -4.96
C PRO A 132 3.04 -21.73 -3.54
N VAL A 133 2.17 -20.83 -3.08
CA VAL A 133 1.51 -20.98 -1.78
C VAL A 133 0.66 -22.24 -1.89
N LYS A 134 1.10 -23.33 -1.23
CA LYS A 134 0.23 -24.48 -1.02
C LYS A 134 -0.96 -23.93 -0.27
N ALA A 135 -2.17 -24.11 -0.81
CA ALA A 135 -3.41 -23.68 -0.16
C ALA A 135 -3.37 -24.21 1.28
N ALA A 136 -3.12 -23.32 2.24
CA ALA A 136 -3.22 -23.64 3.65
C ALA A 136 -4.69 -23.95 3.87
N ARG A 137 -5.01 -25.25 3.86
CA ARG A 137 -6.31 -25.75 4.27
C ARG A 137 -6.55 -25.28 5.71
N GLY A 138 -7.70 -24.65 5.93
CA GLY A 138 -8.27 -24.42 7.26
C GLY A 138 -8.03 -23.02 7.82
N ARG A 139 -9.03 -22.15 7.66
CA ARG A 139 -9.51 -21.11 8.60
C ARG A 139 -10.58 -20.26 7.93
N GLU A 140 -11.59 -20.94 7.42
CA GLU A 140 -12.96 -20.44 7.41
C GLU A 140 -13.62 -21.30 8.51
N GLU A 141 -14.43 -20.72 9.40
CA GLU A 141 -14.86 -21.25 10.71
C GLU A 141 -13.90 -20.87 11.86
N GLY A 142 -14.30 -19.90 12.70
CA GLY A 142 -13.59 -19.59 13.97
C GLY A 142 -13.27 -18.12 14.26
N ALA A 143 -13.91 -17.15 13.61
CA ALA A 143 -13.76 -15.73 13.95
C ALA A 143 -15.09 -15.03 14.34
N GLU A 144 -16.15 -15.80 14.59
CA GLU A 144 -17.46 -15.27 15.00
C GLU A 144 -17.66 -15.25 16.53
N GLU A 145 -16.80 -15.91 17.31
CA GLU A 145 -16.91 -15.97 18.77
C GLU A 145 -15.67 -15.36 19.45
N ALA A 146 -15.58 -14.02 19.47
CA ALA A 146 -14.71 -13.31 20.42
C ALA A 146 -15.15 -11.87 20.75
N PHE A 147 -16.33 -11.44 20.28
CA PHE A 147 -16.89 -10.12 20.60
C PHE A 147 -18.16 -10.27 21.47
N ALA A 148 -18.08 -11.12 22.49
CA ALA A 148 -19.02 -11.13 23.60
C ALA A 148 -18.37 -10.37 24.77
N ALA A 149 -19.02 -9.28 25.20
CA ALA A 149 -18.61 -8.34 26.24
C ALA A 149 -18.34 -9.01 27.61
N PRO A 150 -17.55 -8.37 28.49
CA PRO A 150 -18.08 -7.42 29.51
C PRO A 150 -17.14 -6.21 29.71
N SER A 151 -17.44 -5.10 30.39
CA SER A 151 -18.19 -4.89 31.63
C SER A 151 -18.62 -3.41 31.76
N GLU A 152 -19.79 -3.21 32.36
CA GLU A 152 -20.27 -1.98 32.98
C GLU A 152 -19.48 -1.68 34.28
N GLU A 153 -19.67 -0.47 34.84
CA GLU A 153 -19.08 0.13 36.07
C GLU A 153 -17.69 0.79 35.87
N GLU A 154 -17.35 2.02 36.29
CA GLU A 154 -17.94 3.16 37.02
C GLU A 154 -16.92 4.31 36.86
N GLU A 155 -17.34 5.59 36.80
CA GLU A 155 -16.55 6.71 37.32
C GLU A 155 -17.50 7.88 37.66
N GLU A 156 -17.52 8.22 38.93
CA GLU A 156 -18.41 9.14 39.64
C GLU A 156 -18.03 10.64 39.49
N GLU A 157 -19.05 11.48 39.65
CA GLU A 157 -19.09 12.80 40.30
C GLU A 157 -18.05 13.89 40.00
N ASP A 158 -18.54 15.04 39.47
CA ASP A 158 -18.14 16.35 39.98
C ASP A 158 -19.26 17.40 39.77
N GLN A 159 -19.40 18.27 40.76
CA GLN A 159 -20.13 19.56 40.79
C GLN A 159 -21.59 19.57 41.23
N GLY A 160 -21.77 19.48 42.55
CA GLY A 160 -22.72 20.35 43.24
C GLY A 160 -22.00 21.61 43.77
N GLU A 161 -22.52 22.80 43.49
CA GLU A 161 -22.78 23.81 44.53
C GLU A 161 -23.71 24.94 44.01
N ARG A 162 -24.93 24.96 44.56
CA ARG A 162 -25.69 26.10 45.13
C ARG A 162 -25.93 27.36 44.26
N ILE A 163 -27.21 27.62 44.01
CA ILE A 163 -27.92 28.81 44.54
C ILE A 163 -29.42 28.52 44.62
N ASP A 164 -29.92 28.55 45.86
CA ASP A 164 -31.35 28.63 46.19
C ASP A 164 -31.68 30.12 46.32
N GLU A 165 -32.52 30.64 45.44
CA GLU A 165 -33.19 31.93 45.64
C GLU A 165 -34.67 31.75 45.28
N SER A 166 -35.39 31.22 46.26
CA SER A 166 -36.84 31.37 46.36
C SER A 166 -37.14 32.76 46.93
N GLU A 167 -37.40 33.76 46.09
CA GLU A 167 -38.17 34.95 46.48
C GLU A 167 -39.12 35.42 45.38
N SER A 168 -40.39 35.53 45.78
CA SER A 168 -41.34 36.60 45.44
C SER A 168 -42.12 36.58 44.11
N GLU A 169 -43.42 36.89 44.28
CA GLU A 169 -44.44 37.32 43.31
C GLU A 169 -45.13 36.22 42.45
N ALA A 170 -46.43 35.93 42.57
CA ALA A 170 -47.55 36.83 42.87
C ALA A 170 -48.75 36.11 43.51
N ALA A 171 -49.26 36.68 44.60
CA ALA A 171 -50.71 36.80 44.82
C ALA A 171 -51.06 38.25 44.43
N PRO A 172 -52.26 38.57 43.90
CA PRO A 172 -53.44 38.54 44.78
C PRO A 172 -54.83 38.33 44.12
N ALA A 173 -55.79 38.02 45.01
CA ALA A 173 -57.23 38.35 45.00
C ALA A 173 -58.12 37.61 43.95
N ALA A 174 -59.37 37.22 44.20
CA ALA A 174 -60.38 37.71 45.14
C ALA A 174 -61.63 36.77 45.16
N ILE A 175 -62.48 36.94 46.20
CA ILE A 175 -63.94 36.61 46.29
C ILE A 175 -64.23 35.13 46.61
N ASP A 176 -65.04 34.74 47.61
CA ASP A 176 -66.26 35.29 48.24
C ASP A 176 -66.26 35.11 49.78
#